data_AF-A0A2V8U6P7-F1
#
_entry.id   AF-A0A2V8U6P7-F1
#
_cell.length_a   1.000
_cell.length_b   1.000
_cell.length_c   1.000
_cell.angle_alpha   90.00
_cell.angle_beta   90.00
_cell.angle_gamma   90.00
#
_symmetry.space_group_name_H-M   'P 1'
#
loop_
_entity.id
_entity.type
_entity.pdbx_description
1 polymer ?
#
loop_
_entity_poly.entity_id
_entity_poly.type
_entity_poly.pdbx_seq_one_letter_code
_entity_poly.pdbx_strand_id
1 'polypeptide(L)'
;MGVEFYTLIVARGFLVSCWLSFVLAAQQPPPPKKQQTPPPAKEVEPPEEDESLLPKEYTLNPLESSRNITAGNFYFKKGNYRAAAKRYLEATRWDPGSAEAFLRLGEADEKLKDLSGAREAYSKYLELAHDAKNAEAIKKKIAKWPEPAKK
;
A
#
# COMPACT_ATOMS: atom_id res chain seq x y z
N MET A 1 -83.25 4.41 32.25
CA MET A 1 -82.49 4.61 33.50
C MET A 1 -81.03 4.45 33.15
N GLY A 2 -80.38 5.45 32.56
CA GLY A 2 -80.15 6.78 33.12
C GLY A 2 -78.64 6.90 33.32
N VAL A 3 -77.81 7.03 32.28
CA VAL A 3 -77.25 8.31 31.74
C VAL A 3 -76.97 9.45 32.75
N GLU A 4 -77.15 9.22 34.06
CA GLU A 4 -77.01 10.19 35.15
C GLU A 4 -75.79 9.90 36.06
N PHE A 5 -74.98 8.89 35.74
CA PHE A 5 -73.76 8.57 36.52
C PHE A 5 -72.46 9.09 35.90
N TYR A 6 -72.46 9.49 34.62
CA TYR A 6 -71.23 9.77 33.87
C TYR A 6 -70.85 11.26 33.81
N THR A 7 -71.74 12.15 34.23
CA THR A 7 -71.57 13.61 34.14
C THR A 7 -70.93 14.26 35.38
N LEU A 8 -70.60 13.49 36.44
CA LEU A 8 -70.18 14.05 37.73
C LEU A 8 -68.71 13.82 38.15
N ILE A 9 -67.89 13.12 37.33
CA ILE A 9 -66.44 12.98 37.61
C ILE A 9 -65.57 13.85 36.68
N VAL A 10 -66.18 14.59 35.74
CA VAL A 10 -65.46 15.54 34.87
C VAL A 10 -65.05 16.83 35.60
N ALA A 11 -65.29 16.94 36.91
CA ALA A 11 -65.03 18.17 37.67
C ALA A 11 -64.37 17.88 39.02
N ARG A 12 -63.05 17.65 39.03
CA ARG A 12 -62.10 18.01 40.10
C ARG A 12 -60.71 17.44 39.82
N GLY A 13 -59.76 18.29 39.40
CA GLY A 13 -58.35 17.93 39.45
C GLY A 13 -57.46 18.37 38.29
N PHE A 14 -57.93 19.24 37.40
CA PHE A 14 -56.99 20.18 36.79
C PHE A 14 -56.43 21.03 37.94
N LEU A 15 -55.21 20.72 38.40
CA LEU A 15 -54.21 21.57 39.08
C LEU A 15 -53.21 20.72 39.90
N VAL A 16 -52.47 19.83 39.24
CA VAL A 16 -51.06 19.55 39.59
C VAL A 16 -50.25 19.60 38.29
N SER A 17 -50.41 20.72 37.58
CA SER A 17 -49.46 21.18 36.58
C SER A 17 -48.29 21.84 37.32
N CYS A 18 -47.08 21.54 36.87
CA CYS A 18 -45.80 22.01 37.43
C CYS A 18 -45.40 21.26 38.70
N TRP A 19 -44.55 20.26 38.53
CA TRP A 19 -43.33 19.97 39.28
C TRP A 19 -43.01 18.48 39.11
N LEU A 20 -42.81 18.04 37.87
CA LEU A 20 -41.90 16.94 37.54
C LEU A 20 -41.43 17.09 36.07
N SER A 21 -41.24 18.33 35.63
CA SER A 21 -40.56 18.65 34.39
C SER A 21 -39.06 18.58 34.60
N PHE A 22 -38.52 17.41 34.96
CA PHE A 22 -37.08 17.11 34.84
C PHE A 22 -36.84 15.65 35.20
N VAL A 23 -36.78 14.79 34.18
CA VAL A 23 -35.92 13.59 34.04
C VAL A 23 -36.61 12.71 32.99
N LEU A 24 -36.54 13.11 31.73
CA LEU A 24 -36.56 12.18 30.61
C LEU A 24 -35.75 12.74 29.44
N ALA A 25 -34.53 13.19 29.76
CA ALA A 25 -33.58 13.72 28.78
C ALA A 25 -32.43 12.73 28.46
N ALA A 26 -32.58 11.43 28.77
CA ALA A 26 -31.48 10.46 28.67
C ALA A 26 -31.80 9.17 27.90
N GLN A 27 -32.88 9.11 27.12
CA GLN A 27 -33.21 7.89 26.35
C GLN A 27 -33.93 8.18 25.03
N GLN A 28 -33.46 9.17 24.27
CA GLN A 28 -33.69 9.10 22.82
C GLN A 28 -32.70 8.07 22.26
N PRO A 29 -33.16 6.96 21.65
CA PRO A 29 -32.25 6.08 20.92
C PRO A 29 -31.53 6.91 19.85
N PRO A 30 -30.24 6.63 19.57
CA PRO A 30 -29.51 7.38 18.56
C PRO A 30 -30.30 7.33 17.24
N PRO A 31 -30.35 8.44 16.48
CA PRO A 31 -31.07 8.45 15.22
C PRO A 31 -30.54 7.34 14.32
N PRO A 32 -31.41 6.67 13.54
CA PRO A 32 -30.95 5.64 12.60
C PRO A 32 -29.90 6.28 11.70
N LYS A 33 -28.71 5.69 11.65
CA LYS A 33 -27.66 6.08 10.70
C LYS A 33 -28.33 6.14 9.34
N LYS A 34 -28.36 7.34 8.72
CA LYS A 34 -28.79 7.50 7.33
C LYS A 34 -27.95 6.52 6.52
N GLN A 35 -28.55 5.40 6.11
CA GLN A 35 -28.01 4.60 5.04
C GLN A 35 -28.01 5.53 3.84
N GLN A 36 -26.83 6.00 3.48
CA GLN A 36 -26.61 6.56 2.16
C GLN A 36 -27.02 5.45 1.21
N THR A 37 -28.14 5.64 0.51
CA THR A 37 -28.44 4.83 -0.66
C THR A 37 -27.21 4.92 -1.56
N PRO A 38 -26.62 3.78 -1.97
CA PRO A 38 -25.50 3.83 -2.90
C PRO A 38 -25.97 4.60 -4.15
N PRO A 39 -25.13 5.46 -4.75
CA PRO A 39 -25.45 6.09 -6.02
C PRO A 39 -25.79 4.97 -7.03
N PRO A 40 -26.68 5.24 -8.01
CA PRO A 40 -27.07 4.24 -9.00
C PRO A 40 -25.81 3.65 -9.60
N ALA A 41 -25.71 2.33 -9.54
CA ALA A 41 -24.59 1.58 -10.09
C ALA A 41 -24.44 2.03 -11.55
N LYS A 42 -23.38 2.80 -11.82
CA LYS A 42 -22.77 2.74 -13.14
C LYS A 42 -22.40 1.28 -13.29
N GLU A 43 -23.00 0.64 -14.28
CA GLU A 43 -22.61 -0.66 -14.77
C GLU A 43 -21.15 -0.51 -15.21
N VAL A 44 -20.25 -0.73 -14.26
CA VAL A 44 -18.84 -0.97 -14.55
C VAL A 44 -18.89 -2.38 -15.10
N GLU A 45 -18.88 -2.49 -16.43
CA GLU A 45 -18.54 -3.76 -17.05
C GLU A 45 -17.31 -4.30 -16.31
N PRO A 46 -17.34 -5.54 -15.78
CA PRO A 46 -16.14 -6.10 -15.17
C PRO A 46 -15.04 -5.97 -16.22
N PRO A 47 -13.82 -5.52 -15.87
CA PRO A 47 -12.71 -5.62 -16.80
C PRO A 47 -12.58 -7.11 -17.15
N GLU A 48 -13.12 -7.52 -18.31
CA GLU A 48 -13.09 -8.90 -18.80
C GLU A 48 -11.69 -9.26 -19.31
N GLU A 49 -10.78 -8.28 -19.32
CA GLU A 49 -9.37 -8.48 -19.59
C GLU A 49 -8.72 -8.96 -18.29
N ASP A 50 -8.19 -10.19 -18.31
CA ASP A 50 -7.30 -10.69 -17.28
C ASP A 50 -6.11 -9.72 -17.16
N GLU A 51 -6.22 -8.74 -16.26
CA GLU A 51 -5.23 -7.68 -16.03
C GLU A 51 -3.84 -8.26 -15.69
N SER A 52 -3.76 -9.55 -15.34
CA SER A 52 -2.50 -10.27 -15.13
C SER A 52 -1.73 -10.55 -16.42
N LEU A 53 -2.40 -10.54 -17.58
CA LEU A 53 -1.79 -10.76 -18.90
C LEU A 53 -1.20 -9.48 -19.49
N LEU A 54 -1.58 -8.31 -19.00
CA LEU A 54 -1.06 -7.04 -19.49
C LEU A 54 0.40 -6.86 -19.05
N PRO A 55 1.33 -6.53 -19.96
CA PRO A 55 2.70 -6.24 -19.59
C PRO A 55 2.70 -5.01 -18.67
N LYS A 56 3.36 -5.14 -17.52
CA LYS A 56 3.51 -4.03 -16.59
C LYS A 56 4.27 -2.89 -17.26
N GLU A 57 3.62 -1.74 -17.38
CA GLU A 57 4.24 -0.52 -17.91
C GLU A 57 5.04 0.18 -16.80
N TYR A 58 6.27 0.59 -17.13
CA TYR A 58 7.16 1.29 -16.19
C TYR A 58 7.37 2.72 -16.66
N THR A 59 6.89 3.66 -15.86
CA THR A 59 7.18 5.09 -15.98
C THR A 59 8.16 5.49 -14.88
N LEU A 60 9.03 6.47 -15.13
CA LEU A 60 9.98 6.96 -14.12
C LEU A 60 9.27 7.32 -12.81
N ASN A 61 9.52 6.54 -11.77
CA ASN A 61 8.90 6.69 -10.45
C ASN A 61 9.91 6.35 -9.33
N PRO A 62 10.68 7.34 -8.86
CA PRO A 62 11.66 7.15 -7.79
C PRO A 62 11.04 6.71 -6.45
N LEU A 63 9.79 7.08 -6.17
CA LEU A 63 9.08 6.66 -4.96
C LEU A 63 8.81 5.15 -4.99
N GLU A 64 8.28 4.65 -6.11
CA GLU A 64 8.03 3.22 -6.27
C GLU A 64 9.34 2.43 -6.32
N SER A 65 10.40 2.98 -6.91
CA SER A 65 11.75 2.42 -6.82
C SER A 65 12.20 2.26 -5.36
N SER A 66 12.09 3.32 -4.55
CA SER A 66 12.46 3.32 -3.12
C SER A 66 11.66 2.31 -2.29
N ARG A 67 10.36 2.15 -2.59
CA ARG A 67 9.51 1.11 -1.96
C ARG A 67 10.01 -0.29 -2.28
N ASN A 68 10.38 -0.54 -3.54
CA ASN A 68 10.92 -1.81 -3.97
C ASN A 68 12.32 -2.09 -3.37
N ILE A 69 13.18 -1.06 -3.22
CA ILE A 69 14.44 -1.17 -2.45
C ILE A 69 14.16 -1.57 -1.00
N THR A 70 13.20 -0.91 -0.34
CA THR A 70 12.85 -1.21 1.05
C THR A 70 12.34 -2.65 1.21
N ALA A 71 11.48 -3.10 0.30
CA ALA A 71 11.02 -4.48 0.27
C ALA A 71 12.16 -5.47 -0.01
N GLY A 72 13.06 -5.16 -0.94
CA GLY A 72 14.25 -5.96 -1.22
C GLY A 72 15.16 -6.09 0.00
N ASN A 73 15.41 -4.98 0.70
CA ASN A 73 16.20 -4.95 1.93
C ASN A 73 15.61 -5.87 3.01
N PHE A 74 14.28 -5.90 3.13
CA PHE A 74 13.59 -6.81 4.04
C PHE A 74 13.85 -8.28 3.69
N TYR A 75 13.71 -8.67 2.41
CA TYR A 75 14.00 -10.05 1.99
C TYR A 75 15.48 -10.40 2.09
N PHE A 76 16.38 -9.45 1.79
CA PHE A 76 17.82 -9.64 1.89
C PHE A 76 18.24 -9.92 3.33
N LYS A 77 17.70 -9.16 4.30
CA LYS A 77 17.92 -9.41 5.74
C LYS A 77 17.41 -10.77 6.20
N LYS A 78 16.34 -11.28 5.57
CA LYS A 78 15.82 -12.63 5.80
C LYS A 78 16.62 -13.74 5.10
N GLY A 79 17.69 -13.40 4.36
CA GLY A 79 18.48 -14.35 3.58
C GLY A 79 17.79 -14.84 2.31
N ASN A 80 16.60 -14.32 1.98
CA ASN A 80 15.90 -14.65 0.75
C ASN A 80 16.40 -13.75 -0.39
N TYR A 81 17.62 -14.06 -0.86
CA TYR A 81 18.29 -13.25 -1.89
C TYR A 81 17.55 -13.28 -3.24
N ARG A 82 16.86 -14.38 -3.57
CA ARG A 82 16.06 -14.46 -4.80
C ARG A 82 14.87 -13.51 -4.77
N ALA A 83 14.16 -13.43 -3.64
CA ALA A 83 13.09 -12.45 -3.50
C ALA A 83 13.63 -11.01 -3.44
N ALA A 84 14.79 -10.81 -2.80
CA ALA A 84 15.46 -9.51 -2.77
C ALA A 84 15.84 -9.03 -4.17
N ALA A 85 16.52 -9.85 -4.96
CA ALA A 85 16.91 -9.56 -6.34
C ALA A 85 15.69 -9.20 -7.20
N LYS A 86 14.58 -9.93 -7.08
CA LYS A 86 13.32 -9.57 -7.78
C LYS A 86 12.82 -8.18 -7.42
N ARG A 87 12.85 -7.80 -6.13
CA ARG A 87 12.42 -6.46 -5.69
C ARG A 87 13.40 -5.38 -6.14
N TYR A 88 14.70 -5.62 -6.07
CA TYR A 88 15.68 -4.66 -6.59
C TYR A 88 15.60 -4.50 -8.10
N LEU A 89 15.33 -5.57 -8.85
CA LEU A 89 15.08 -5.49 -10.29
C LEU A 89 13.84 -4.66 -10.61
N GLU A 90 12.76 -4.80 -9.84
CA GLU A 90 11.61 -3.89 -9.99
C GLU A 90 12.00 -2.44 -9.71
N ALA A 91 12.85 -2.19 -8.70
CA ALA A 91 13.33 -0.86 -8.40
C ALA A 91 14.14 -0.22 -9.53
N THR A 92 14.98 -0.99 -10.23
CA THR A 92 15.75 -0.50 -11.39
C THR A 92 14.87 -0.23 -12.61
N ARG A 93 13.74 -0.92 -12.75
CA ARG A 93 12.75 -0.65 -13.81
C ARG A 93 11.95 0.62 -13.55
N TRP A 94 11.57 0.87 -12.30
CA TRP A 94 10.87 2.11 -11.91
C TRP A 94 11.77 3.34 -11.95
N ASP A 95 13.05 3.20 -11.59
CA ASP A 95 14.02 4.28 -11.66
C ASP A 95 15.36 3.76 -12.22
N PRO A 96 15.58 3.89 -13.54
CA PRO A 96 16.84 3.54 -14.18
C PRO A 96 18.03 4.41 -13.74
N GLY A 97 17.81 5.51 -13.01
CA GLY A 97 18.85 6.37 -12.44
C GLY A 97 19.22 6.02 -10.99
N SER A 98 18.55 5.04 -10.38
CA SER A 98 18.78 4.68 -8.98
C SER A 98 20.04 3.84 -8.81
N ALA A 99 21.16 4.51 -8.52
CA ALA A 99 22.42 3.85 -8.20
C ALA A 99 22.26 2.86 -7.03
N GLU A 100 21.48 3.21 -6.00
CA GLU A 100 21.24 2.30 -4.87
C GLU A 100 20.53 1.01 -5.32
N ALA A 101 19.51 1.09 -6.18
CA ALA A 101 18.81 -0.09 -6.67
C ALA A 101 19.76 -1.06 -7.39
N PHE A 102 20.65 -0.53 -8.25
CA PHE A 102 21.65 -1.33 -8.96
C PHE A 102 22.70 -1.92 -8.01
N LEU A 103 23.17 -1.17 -7.02
CA LEU A 103 24.10 -1.68 -6.01
C LEU A 103 23.47 -2.87 -5.26
N ARG A 104 22.23 -2.70 -4.79
CA ARG A 104 21.50 -3.72 -4.03
C ARG A 104 21.18 -4.96 -4.86
N LEU A 105 20.83 -4.78 -6.13
CA LEU A 105 20.65 -5.87 -7.07
C LEU A 105 21.95 -6.67 -7.24
N GLY A 106 23.07 -5.98 -7.47
CA GLY A 106 24.39 -6.63 -7.58
C GLY A 106 24.79 -7.40 -6.31
N GLU A 107 24.53 -6.85 -5.13
CA GLU A 107 24.75 -7.53 -3.84
C GLU A 107 23.89 -8.79 -3.70
N ALA A 108 22.63 -8.75 -4.12
CA ALA A 108 21.72 -9.89 -4.07
C ALA A 108 22.12 -10.99 -5.06
N ASP A 109 22.49 -10.62 -6.28
CA ASP A 109 22.92 -11.55 -7.32
C ASP A 109 24.26 -12.21 -6.97
N GLU A 110 25.18 -11.46 -6.36
CA GLU A 110 26.44 -11.99 -5.81
C GLU A 110 26.15 -13.07 -4.75
N LYS A 111 25.16 -12.85 -3.87
CA LYS A 111 24.73 -13.84 -2.87
C LYS A 111 24.05 -15.06 -3.50
N LEU A 112 23.41 -14.88 -4.65
CA LEU A 112 22.81 -15.97 -5.44
C LEU A 112 23.85 -16.72 -6.29
N LYS A 113 25.11 -16.26 -6.33
CA LYS A 113 26.16 -16.74 -7.23
C LYS A 113 25.87 -16.52 -8.72
N ASP A 114 24.93 -15.62 -9.03
CA ASP A 114 24.71 -15.15 -10.40
C ASP A 114 25.71 -14.03 -10.71
N LEU A 115 26.94 -14.43 -11.04
CA LEU A 115 28.03 -13.49 -11.28
C LEU A 115 27.81 -12.65 -12.54
N SER A 116 27.04 -13.16 -13.51
CA SER A 116 26.70 -12.41 -14.73
C SER A 116 25.73 -11.28 -14.39
N GLY A 117 24.62 -11.59 -13.72
CA GLY A 117 23.65 -10.60 -13.27
C GLY A 117 24.27 -9.57 -12.32
N ALA A 118 25.07 -10.05 -11.36
CA ALA A 118 25.78 -9.18 -10.43
C ALA A 118 26.72 -8.20 -11.16
N ARG A 119 27.45 -8.70 -12.16
CA ARG A 119 28.35 -7.86 -12.97
C ARG A 119 27.60 -6.79 -13.75
N GLU A 120 26.47 -7.12 -14.37
CA GLU A 120 25.64 -6.15 -15.08
C GLU A 120 25.11 -5.06 -14.15
N ALA A 121 24.53 -5.46 -13.01
CA ALA A 121 24.00 -4.53 -12.02
C ALA A 121 25.09 -3.61 -11.44
N TYR A 122 26.25 -4.17 -11.05
CA TYR A 122 27.37 -3.36 -10.58
C TYR A 122 27.98 -2.47 -11.65
N SER A 123 27.97 -2.87 -12.93
CA SER A 123 28.44 -2.02 -14.02
C SER A 123 27.55 -0.78 -14.15
N LYS A 124 26.21 -0.97 -14.09
CA LYS A 124 25.26 0.15 -14.05
C LYS A 124 25.42 1.03 -12.81
N TYR A 125 25.67 0.43 -11.65
CA TYR A 125 26.00 1.19 -10.46
C TYR A 125 27.21 2.11 -10.64
N LEU A 126 28.29 1.58 -11.25
CA LEU A 126 29.52 2.34 -11.48
C LEU A 126 29.37 3.41 -12.55
N GLU A 127 28.47 3.23 -13.52
CA GLU A 127 28.09 4.27 -14.49
C GLU A 127 27.39 5.44 -13.78
N LEU A 128 26.49 5.16 -12.84
CA LEU A 128 25.68 6.17 -12.14
C LEU A 128 26.43 6.84 -10.98
N ALA A 129 27.30 6.10 -10.27
CA ALA A 129 27.98 6.55 -9.05
C ALA A 129 29.49 6.26 -9.13
N HIS A 130 30.15 6.81 -10.15
CA HIS A 130 31.57 6.58 -10.44
C HIS A 130 32.52 7.08 -9.34
N ASP A 131 32.08 8.03 -8.52
CA ASP A 131 32.80 8.66 -7.42
C ASP A 131 32.49 8.04 -6.04
N ALA A 132 31.65 7.00 -5.99
CA ALA A 132 31.29 6.34 -4.75
C ALA A 132 32.53 5.71 -4.07
N LYS A 133 32.58 5.79 -2.73
CA LYS A 133 33.74 5.30 -1.94
C LYS A 133 34.05 3.81 -2.14
N ASN A 134 33.04 3.02 -2.48
CA ASN A 134 33.13 1.58 -2.76
C ASN A 134 33.31 1.26 -4.26
N ALA A 135 33.32 2.26 -5.16
CA ALA A 135 33.39 2.05 -6.61
C ALA A 135 34.64 1.25 -7.01
N GLU A 136 35.82 1.61 -6.49
CA GLU A 136 37.07 0.90 -6.77
C GLU A 136 37.05 -0.56 -6.29
N ALA A 137 36.40 -0.83 -5.15
CA ALA A 137 36.24 -2.19 -4.65
C ALA A 137 35.34 -3.02 -5.57
N ILE A 138 34.24 -2.44 -6.05
CA ILE A 138 33.31 -3.09 -6.97
C ILE A 138 33.96 -3.34 -8.34
N LYS A 139 34.70 -2.36 -8.89
CA LYS A 139 35.48 -2.53 -10.13
C LYS A 139 36.42 -3.73 -10.03
N LYS A 140 37.16 -3.84 -8.92
CA LYS A 140 38.05 -4.99 -8.66
C LYS A 140 37.32 -6.30 -8.50
N LYS A 141 36.08 -6.31 -7.96
CA LYS A 141 35.25 -7.51 -7.86
C LYS A 141 34.83 -7.99 -9.24
N ILE A 142 34.18 -7.13 -10.03
CA ILE A 142 33.62 -7.53 -11.33
C ILE A 142 34.70 -7.92 -12.34
N ALA A 143 35.90 -7.36 -12.25
CA ALA A 143 37.05 -7.74 -13.08
C ALA A 143 37.48 -9.21 -12.92
N LYS A 144 37.13 -9.86 -11.80
CA LYS A 144 37.42 -11.28 -11.55
C LYS A 144 36.35 -12.22 -12.10
N TRP A 145 35.21 -11.68 -12.52
CA TRP A 145 34.07 -12.46 -12.99
C TRP A 145 34.06 -12.52 -14.51
N PRO A 146 33.47 -13.55 -15.12
CA PRO A 146 33.33 -13.61 -16.57
C PRO A 146 32.59 -12.36 -17.09
N GLU A 147 32.98 -11.89 -18.29
CA GLU A 147 32.23 -10.84 -18.99
C GLU A 147 30.81 -11.32 -19.27
N PRO A 148 29.80 -10.42 -19.25
CA PRO A 148 28.45 -10.80 -19.63
C PRO A 148 28.46 -11.29 -21.08
N ALA A 149 27.79 -12.41 -21.33
CA ALA A 149 27.62 -12.94 -22.68
C ALA A 149 26.88 -11.89 -23.53
N LYS A 150 27.59 -11.27 -24.48
CA LYS A 150 26.97 -10.40 -25.49
C LYS A 150 25.99 -11.27 -26.30
N LYS A 151 24.69 -11.03 -26.11
CA LYS A 151 23.63 -11.63 -26.95
C LYS A 151 23.41 -10.77 -28.18
#